data_AF-A0A537L675-F1
#
_entry.id   AF-A0A537L675-F1
#
_cell.length_a   1.000
_cell.length_b   1.000
_cell.length_c   1.000
_cell.angle_alpha   90.00
_cell.angle_beta   90.00
_cell.angle_gamma   90.00
#
_symmetry.space_group_name_H-M   'P 1'
#
loop_
_entity.id
_entity.type
_entity.pdbx_description
1 polymer ?
#
loop_
_entity_poly.entity_id
_entity_poly.type
_entity_poly.pdbx_seq_one_letter_code
_entity_poly.pdbx_strand_id
1 'polypeptide(L)'
;MVLKLGDINQPEANLSCALTMLCAISGRSPDEMGLLMQQVCADDGRHVELRRPDYAPADWLEAIKRLGGVIAGTNEHGNKPYEQRPTIDQWIASTTDTGLIVIVTDDGKVGGEAHVFAIENGNIVDTYTGGKVIKFTGSPLVAQRVVKAFKIENAPAPIKQ
;
A
#
# COMPACT_ATOMS: atom_id res chain seq x y z
N MET A 1 0.33 18.22 1.61
CA MET A 1 -0.78 17.33 2.00
C MET A 1 -0.21 16.33 2.99
N VAL A 2 -1.00 15.87 3.98
CA VAL A 2 -0.52 14.92 5.00
C VAL A 2 -1.12 13.55 4.69
N LEU A 3 -0.29 12.60 4.28
CA LEU A 3 -0.59 11.18 4.23
C LEU A 3 -0.78 10.63 5.64
N LYS A 4 -1.88 9.90 5.82
CA LYS A 4 -2.27 9.22 7.05
C LYS A 4 -3.27 8.14 6.70
N LEU A 5 -3.40 7.10 7.52
CA LEU A 5 -4.38 6.07 7.26
C LEU A 5 -5.80 6.61 7.54
N GLY A 6 -6.72 6.40 6.60
CA GLY A 6 -8.11 6.82 6.71
C GLY A 6 -9.06 5.90 5.95
N ASP A 7 -10.34 6.03 6.25
CA ASP A 7 -11.39 5.36 5.48
C ASP A 7 -11.34 5.80 4.02
N ILE A 8 -11.62 4.88 3.10
CA ILE A 8 -11.76 5.20 1.69
C ILE A 8 -13.00 6.06 1.49
N ASN A 9 -12.80 7.19 0.82
CA ASN A 9 -13.90 7.99 0.31
C ASN A 9 -14.53 7.28 -0.89
N GLN A 10 -15.84 7.03 -0.85
CA GLN A 10 -16.59 6.31 -1.88
C GLN A 10 -16.00 4.90 -2.15
N PRO A 11 -16.07 3.98 -1.16
CA PRO A 11 -15.58 2.62 -1.38
C PRO A 11 -16.40 1.95 -2.48
N GLU A 12 -15.70 1.28 -3.39
CA GLU A 12 -16.30 0.56 -4.51
C GLU A 12 -16.01 -0.93 -4.43
N ALA A 13 -16.93 -1.74 -4.94
CA ALA A 13 -16.70 -3.17 -5.07
C ALA A 13 -15.57 -3.43 -6.07
N ASN A 14 -14.68 -4.37 -5.74
CA ASN A 14 -13.58 -4.84 -6.61
C ASN A 14 -12.46 -3.82 -6.88
N LEU A 15 -12.31 -2.79 -6.04
CA LEU A 15 -11.12 -1.94 -6.11
C LEU A 15 -9.85 -2.77 -5.81
N SER A 16 -8.79 -2.57 -6.58
CA SER A 16 -7.53 -3.27 -6.36
C SER A 16 -6.86 -2.87 -5.05
N CYS A 17 -6.02 -3.75 -4.48
CA CYS A 17 -5.33 -3.47 -3.22
C CYS A 17 -4.43 -2.23 -3.31
N ALA A 18 -3.74 -2.03 -4.45
CA ALA A 18 -2.93 -0.84 -4.69
C ALA A 18 -3.77 0.45 -4.67
N LEU A 19 -4.92 0.49 -5.36
CA LEU A 19 -5.77 1.68 -5.34
C LEU A 19 -6.48 1.89 -4.01
N THR A 20 -6.91 0.80 -3.38
CA THR A 20 -7.49 0.81 -2.03
C THR A 20 -6.51 1.45 -1.05
N MET A 21 -5.25 1.00 -1.08
CA MET A 21 -4.16 1.58 -0.30
C MET A 21 -3.99 3.08 -0.60
N LEU A 22 -3.89 3.47 -1.87
CA LEU A 22 -3.69 4.88 -2.25
C LEU A 22 -4.85 5.77 -1.80
N CYS A 23 -6.09 5.33 -1.96
CA CYS A 23 -7.27 6.04 -1.48
C CYS A 23 -7.23 6.18 0.04
N ALA A 24 -6.91 5.10 0.76
CA ALA A 24 -6.88 5.07 2.22
C ALA A 24 -5.85 6.05 2.80
N ILE A 25 -4.66 6.14 2.21
CA ILE A 25 -3.59 6.99 2.74
C ILE A 25 -3.71 8.47 2.31
N SER A 26 -4.45 8.74 1.24
CA SER A 26 -4.59 10.07 0.66
C SER A 26 -5.94 10.73 0.96
N GLY A 27 -6.97 9.95 1.31
CA GLY A 27 -8.35 10.43 1.44
C GLY A 27 -9.01 10.84 0.12
N ARG A 28 -8.38 10.50 -1.02
CA ARG A 28 -8.90 10.79 -2.37
C ARG A 28 -9.78 9.66 -2.88
N SER A 29 -10.61 9.95 -3.88
CA SER A 29 -11.52 8.97 -4.46
C SER A 29 -10.78 7.96 -5.37
N PRO A 30 -11.40 6.80 -5.66
CA PRO A 30 -10.88 5.85 -6.64
C PRO A 30 -10.61 6.45 -8.02
N ASP A 31 -11.42 7.40 -8.49
CA ASP A 31 -11.20 8.09 -9.77
C ASP A 31 -9.96 8.98 -9.75
N GLU A 32 -9.80 9.79 -8.71
CA GLU A 32 -8.63 10.65 -8.56
C GLU A 32 -7.34 9.81 -8.50
N MET A 33 -7.38 8.67 -7.80
CA MET A 33 -6.24 7.75 -7.72
C MET A 33 -6.02 6.96 -9.02
N GLY A 34 -7.08 6.56 -9.70
CA GLY A 34 -6.98 5.95 -11.03
C GLY A 34 -6.31 6.89 -12.04
N LEU A 35 -6.70 8.17 -12.05
CA LEU A 35 -6.11 9.19 -12.93
C LEU A 35 -4.64 9.44 -12.60
N LEU A 36 -4.31 9.53 -11.31
CA LEU A 36 -2.91 9.67 -10.88
C LEU A 36 -2.07 8.47 -11.34
N MET A 37 -2.59 7.25 -11.21
CA MET A 37 -1.88 6.05 -11.66
C MET A 37 -1.69 6.01 -13.17
N GLN A 38 -2.69 6.45 -13.94
CA GLN A 38 -2.54 6.61 -15.39
C GLN A 38 -1.42 7.59 -15.74
N GLN A 39 -1.34 8.72 -15.05
CA GLN A 39 -0.27 9.71 -15.25
C GLN A 39 1.10 9.12 -14.93
N VAL A 40 1.22 8.41 -13.81
CA VAL A 40 2.47 7.72 -13.44
C VAL A 40 2.90 6.73 -14.52
N CYS A 41 1.99 5.88 -15.01
CA CYS A 41 2.31 4.93 -16.07
C CYS A 41 2.65 5.63 -17.40
N ALA A 42 1.96 6.73 -17.72
CA ALA A 42 2.17 7.49 -18.95
C ALA A 42 3.55 8.15 -19.01
N ASP A 43 4.10 8.57 -17.87
CA ASP A 43 5.45 9.14 -17.79
C ASP A 43 6.54 8.10 -18.15
N ASP A 44 6.23 6.81 -18.01
CA ASP A 44 7.07 5.69 -18.48
C ASP A 44 6.68 5.20 -19.89
N GLY A 45 5.84 5.95 -20.62
CA GLY A 45 5.35 5.61 -21.95
C GLY A 45 4.29 4.49 -22.00
N ARG A 46 3.75 4.08 -20.84
CA ARG A 46 2.73 3.03 -20.74
C ARG A 46 1.34 3.65 -20.65
N HIS A 47 0.41 3.21 -21.50
CA HIS A 47 -1.00 3.58 -21.40
C HIS A 47 -1.76 2.45 -20.70
N VAL A 48 -2.46 2.79 -19.62
CA VAL A 48 -3.22 1.82 -18.82
C VAL A 48 -4.66 2.29 -18.64
N GLU A 49 -5.57 1.34 -18.52
CA GLU A 49 -6.97 1.62 -18.21
C GLU A 49 -7.10 2.22 -16.81
N LEU A 50 -8.15 3.02 -16.62
CA LEU A 50 -8.49 3.56 -15.32
C LEU A 50 -8.82 2.40 -14.38
N ARG A 51 -8.27 2.43 -13.16
CA ARG A 51 -8.51 1.41 -12.13
C ARG A 51 -8.05 -0.01 -12.48
N ARG A 52 -6.99 -0.15 -13.30
CA ARG A 52 -6.29 -1.42 -13.54
C ARG A 52 -5.94 -2.16 -12.21
N PRO A 53 -6.08 -3.49 -12.13
CA PRO A 53 -5.89 -4.21 -10.87
C PRO A 53 -4.43 -4.52 -10.50
N ASP A 54 -3.54 -4.61 -11.48
CA ASP A 54 -2.19 -5.19 -11.37
C ASP A 54 -1.08 -4.13 -11.49
N TYR A 55 -1.25 -3.00 -10.81
CA TYR A 55 -0.21 -1.96 -10.76
C TYR A 55 1.08 -2.50 -10.12
N ALA A 56 2.21 -2.23 -10.79
CA ALA A 56 3.51 -2.66 -10.29
C ALA A 56 3.90 -1.85 -9.04
N PRO A 57 4.72 -2.42 -8.13
CA PRO A 57 5.26 -1.70 -6.98
C PRO A 57 5.85 -0.33 -7.27
N ALA A 58 6.60 -0.21 -8.38
CA ALA A 58 7.20 1.06 -8.78
C ALA A 58 6.14 2.15 -9.04
N ASP A 59 4.98 1.78 -9.62
CA ASP A 59 3.94 2.72 -10.03
C ASP A 59 3.27 3.36 -8.80
N TRP A 60 2.79 2.55 -7.86
CA TRP A 60 2.12 3.10 -6.68
C TRP A 60 3.11 3.73 -5.69
N LEU A 61 4.39 3.32 -5.66
CA LEU A 61 5.44 4.04 -4.92
C LEU A 61 5.66 5.44 -5.48
N GLU A 62 5.65 5.59 -6.80
CA GLU A 62 5.76 6.89 -7.46
C GLU A 62 4.51 7.75 -7.20
N ALA A 63 3.32 7.16 -7.23
CA ALA A 63 2.10 7.85 -6.84
C ALA A 63 2.16 8.38 -5.39
N ILE A 64 2.67 7.58 -4.43
CA ILE A 64 2.89 8.01 -3.04
C ILE A 64 3.78 9.27 -2.99
N LYS A 65 4.87 9.31 -3.77
CA LYS A 65 5.74 10.50 -3.80
C LYS A 65 5.01 11.73 -4.32
N ARG A 66 4.21 11.59 -5.38
CA ARG A 66 3.41 12.69 -5.94
C ARG A 66 2.34 13.19 -4.98
N LEU A 67 1.86 12.33 -4.09
CA LEU A 67 0.94 12.71 -3.01
C LEU A 67 1.65 13.42 -1.83
N GLY A 68 2.97 13.58 -1.90
CA GLY A 68 3.78 14.21 -0.86
C GLY A 68 4.35 13.23 0.16
N GLY A 69 4.41 11.93 -0.14
CA GLY A 69 5.07 10.93 0.68
C GLY A 69 6.57 10.82 0.40
N VAL A 70 7.33 10.36 1.39
CA VAL A 70 8.74 10.00 1.28
C VAL A 70 8.91 8.58 1.83
N ILE A 71 9.70 7.75 1.14
CA ILE A 71 10.07 6.44 1.63
C ILE A 71 11.22 6.62 2.63
N ALA A 72 10.89 6.63 3.92
CA ALA A 72 11.85 6.88 5.00
C ALA A 72 12.61 5.63 5.44
N GLY A 73 12.13 4.44 5.05
CA GLY A 73 12.79 3.18 5.36
C GLY A 73 12.13 2.01 4.66
N THR A 74 12.89 0.92 4.52
CA THR A 74 12.40 -0.32 3.93
C THR A 74 12.85 -1.52 4.75
N ASN A 75 11.93 -2.46 5.01
CA ASN A 75 12.24 -3.78 5.53
C ASN A 75 12.05 -4.80 4.40
N GLU A 76 13.12 -5.48 3.99
CA GLU A 76 13.16 -6.38 2.83
C GLU A 76 13.24 -7.84 3.27
N HIS A 77 12.34 -8.65 2.74
CA HIS A 77 12.24 -10.08 2.99
C HIS A 77 12.15 -10.89 1.69
N GLY A 78 11.98 -10.25 0.52
CA GLY A 78 11.86 -10.92 -0.77
C GLY A 78 13.06 -11.80 -1.12
N ASN A 79 14.24 -11.47 -0.62
CA ASN A 79 15.47 -12.26 -0.83
C ASN A 79 15.52 -13.56 -0.01
N LYS A 80 14.61 -13.75 0.95
CA LYS A 80 14.51 -15.00 1.72
C LYS A 80 13.61 -16.00 0.99
N PRO A 81 13.85 -17.32 1.13
CA PRO A 81 12.87 -18.34 0.74
C PRO A 81 11.51 -18.05 1.36
N TYR A 82 10.43 -18.30 0.61
CA TYR A 82 9.06 -17.99 1.03
C TYR A 82 8.76 -18.43 2.46
N GLU A 83 9.03 -19.69 2.80
CA GLU A 83 8.75 -20.24 4.15
C GLU A 83 9.50 -19.56 5.31
N GLN A 84 10.58 -18.81 5.01
CA GLN A 84 11.39 -18.09 5.98
C GLN A 84 11.00 -16.61 6.13
N ARG A 85 10.09 -16.12 5.29
CA ARG A 85 9.57 -14.75 5.39
C ARG A 85 8.51 -14.69 6.50
N PRO A 86 8.45 -13.62 7.30
CA PRO A 86 7.39 -13.52 8.30
C PRO A 86 6.02 -13.46 7.62
N THR A 87 5.01 -14.10 8.23
CA THR A 87 3.62 -13.80 7.87
C THR A 87 3.32 -12.34 8.22
N ILE A 88 2.26 -11.77 7.64
CA ILE A 88 1.84 -10.42 8.01
C ILE A 88 1.51 -10.31 9.51
N ASP A 89 0.91 -11.34 10.12
CA ASP A 89 0.63 -11.37 11.56
C ASP A 89 1.92 -11.32 12.39
N GLN A 90 2.91 -12.14 12.02
CA GLN A 90 4.22 -12.18 12.68
C GLN A 90 4.96 -10.85 12.53
N TRP A 91 4.89 -10.24 11.34
CA TRP A 91 5.53 -8.96 11.07
C TRP A 91 4.89 -7.83 11.88
N ILE A 92 3.55 -7.74 11.90
CA ILE A 92 2.83 -6.73 12.69
C ILE A 92 3.06 -6.93 14.20
N ALA A 93 3.12 -8.16 14.69
CA ALA A 93 3.40 -8.45 16.09
C ALA A 93 4.85 -8.11 16.51
N SER A 94 5.79 -8.09 15.57
CA SER A 94 7.21 -7.83 15.85
C SER A 94 7.66 -6.41 15.57
N THR A 95 6.92 -5.64 14.77
CA THR A 95 7.25 -4.24 14.49
C THR A 95 6.91 -3.34 15.67
N THR A 96 7.78 -2.37 15.93
CA THR A 96 7.54 -1.29 16.91
C THR A 96 7.21 0.04 16.23
N ASP A 97 7.27 0.09 14.89
CA ASP A 97 6.92 1.28 14.13
C ASP A 97 5.41 1.53 14.21
N THR A 98 5.04 2.75 14.58
CA THR A 98 3.65 3.18 14.69
C THR A 98 3.20 4.09 13.54
N GLY A 99 4.15 4.53 12.70
CA GLY A 99 3.89 5.39 11.55
C GLY A 99 3.14 4.69 10.40
N LEU A 100 2.86 5.44 9.34
CA LEU A 100 2.26 4.89 8.12
C LEU A 100 3.25 3.96 7.42
N ILE A 101 2.82 2.72 7.18
CA ILE A 101 3.63 1.71 6.50
C ILE A 101 2.78 1.07 5.41
N VAL A 102 3.38 0.93 4.23
CA VAL A 102 2.80 0.15 3.12
C VAL A 102 3.51 -1.20 3.06
N ILE A 103 2.76 -2.29 3.08
CA ILE A 103 3.29 -3.67 3.12
C ILE A 103 2.92 -4.36 1.83
N VAL A 104 3.89 -5.04 1.21
CA VAL A 104 3.70 -5.95 0.07
C VAL A 104 3.88 -7.38 0.54
N THR A 105 2.94 -8.24 0.21
CA THR A 105 2.97 -9.68 0.50
C THR A 105 2.89 -10.51 -0.78
N ASP A 106 3.25 -11.79 -0.69
CA ASP A 106 2.94 -12.81 -1.69
C ASP A 106 2.42 -14.09 -1.02
N ASP A 107 1.84 -14.99 -1.83
CA ASP A 107 1.29 -16.29 -1.39
C ASP A 107 2.18 -17.49 -1.75
N GLY A 108 3.42 -17.24 -2.18
CA GLY A 108 4.43 -18.25 -2.48
C GLY A 108 4.20 -19.04 -3.77
N LYS A 109 3.13 -18.75 -4.52
CA LYS A 109 2.89 -19.38 -5.82
C LYS A 109 3.68 -18.65 -6.92
N VAL A 110 4.20 -19.41 -7.87
CA VAL A 110 4.79 -18.84 -9.09
C VAL A 110 3.68 -18.12 -9.85
N GLY A 111 3.80 -16.81 -10.02
CA GLY A 111 2.73 -15.96 -10.59
C GLY A 111 1.57 -15.69 -9.63
N GLY A 112 1.78 -15.91 -8.32
CA GLY A 112 0.80 -15.65 -7.27
C GLY A 112 0.43 -14.17 -7.11
N GLU A 113 -0.70 -13.91 -6.48
CA GLU A 113 -1.20 -12.56 -6.24
C GLU A 113 -0.37 -11.88 -5.15
N ALA A 114 0.40 -10.86 -5.56
CA ALA A 114 0.99 -9.94 -4.62
C ALA A 114 -0.10 -9.01 -4.08
N HIS A 115 -0.14 -8.80 -2.77
CA HIS A 115 -1.14 -7.96 -2.14
C HIS A 115 -0.49 -6.80 -1.39
N VAL A 116 -1.19 -5.68 -1.32
CA VAL A 116 -0.67 -4.45 -0.74
C VAL A 116 -1.60 -3.94 0.35
N PHE A 117 -1.04 -3.64 1.52
CA PHE A 117 -1.76 -3.13 2.68
C PHE A 117 -1.20 -1.78 3.11
N ALA A 118 -2.06 -0.91 3.67
CA ALA A 118 -1.60 0.21 4.49
C ALA A 118 -1.93 -0.03 5.96
N ILE A 119 -0.94 0.20 6.82
CA ILE A 119 -1.06 0.09 8.28
C ILE A 119 -0.55 1.37 8.94
N GLU A 120 -1.20 1.79 10.02
CA GLU A 120 -0.75 2.90 10.87
C GLU A 120 -1.29 2.67 12.29
N ASN A 121 -0.43 2.80 13.31
CA ASN A 121 -0.79 2.57 14.72
C ASN A 121 -1.48 1.20 14.99
N GLY A 122 -1.11 0.17 14.21
CA GLY A 122 -1.73 -1.15 14.27
C GLY A 122 -3.18 -1.21 13.77
N ASN A 123 -3.64 -0.18 13.07
CA ASN A 123 -4.88 -0.19 12.29
C ASN A 123 -4.54 -0.41 10.82
N ILE A 124 -5.45 -1.05 10.08
CA ILE A 124 -5.27 -1.45 8.69
C ILE A 124 -6.43 -0.97 7.82
N VAL A 125 -6.13 -0.66 6.55
CA VAL A 125 -7.13 -0.54 5.48
C VAL A 125 -6.71 -1.40 4.31
N ASP A 126 -7.67 -2.17 3.80
CA ASP A 126 -7.46 -3.07 2.68
C ASP A 126 -8.80 -3.46 2.00
N THR A 127 -8.74 -4.21 0.90
CA THR A 127 -9.91 -4.71 0.18
C THR A 127 -10.79 -5.57 1.08
N TYR A 128 -10.21 -6.37 1.98
CA TYR A 128 -10.96 -7.18 2.95
C TYR A 128 -11.65 -6.36 4.03
N THR A 129 -11.19 -5.14 4.31
CA THR A 129 -11.83 -4.25 5.28
C THR A 129 -12.97 -3.44 4.66
N GLY A 130 -13.25 -3.64 3.36
CA GLY A 130 -14.21 -2.84 2.61
C GLY A 130 -13.82 -1.35 2.56
N GLY A 131 -12.52 -1.05 2.65
CA GLY A 131 -12.03 0.33 2.69
C GLY A 131 -12.23 1.04 4.04
N LYS A 132 -12.46 0.30 5.13
CA LYS A 132 -12.57 0.85 6.48
C LYS A 132 -11.30 0.68 7.30
N VAL A 133 -10.97 1.69 8.10
CA VAL A 133 -9.90 1.60 9.10
C VAL A 133 -10.40 0.72 10.24
N ILE A 134 -9.76 -0.43 10.42
CA ILE A 134 -10.06 -1.34 11.53
C ILE A 134 -8.78 -1.70 12.27
N LYS A 135 -8.93 -2.12 13.53
CA LYS A 135 -7.79 -2.69 14.26
C LYS A 135 -7.37 -3.98 13.57
N PHE A 136 -6.07 -4.16 13.33
CA PHE A 136 -5.56 -5.43 12.82
C PHE A 136 -5.74 -6.52 13.88
N THR A 137 -6.56 -7.52 13.59
CA THR A 137 -6.80 -8.68 14.47
C THR A 137 -6.25 -9.99 13.89
N GLY A 138 -5.74 -9.93 12.67
CA GLY A 138 -5.19 -11.07 11.94
C GLY A 138 -5.50 -10.98 10.46
N SER A 139 -4.65 -11.57 9.63
CA SER A 139 -4.92 -11.69 8.20
C SER A 139 -5.96 -12.79 7.93
N PRO A 140 -6.98 -12.53 7.10
CA PRO A 140 -7.85 -13.60 6.61
C PRO A 140 -7.09 -14.57 5.68
N LEU A 141 -5.93 -14.15 5.17
CA LEU A 141 -5.05 -14.94 4.32
C LEU A 141 -3.88 -15.50 5.14
N VAL A 142 -4.09 -16.68 5.72
CA VAL A 142 -3.10 -17.42 6.52
C VAL A 142 -1.80 -17.77 5.79
N ALA A 143 -1.77 -17.67 4.45
CA ALA A 143 -0.58 -17.93 3.66
C ALA A 143 0.25 -16.68 3.37
N GLN A 144 -0.28 -15.45 3.45
CA GLN A 144 0.46 -14.31 2.92
C GLN A 144 1.68 -13.93 3.78
N ARG A 145 2.84 -13.86 3.12
CA ARG A 145 4.11 -13.53 3.76
C ARG A 145 4.65 -12.21 3.24
N VAL A 146 5.23 -11.43 4.14
CA VAL A 146 5.76 -10.11 3.83
C VAL A 146 6.96 -10.26 2.90
N VAL A 147 6.87 -9.65 1.72
CA VAL A 147 7.98 -9.47 0.80
C VAL A 147 8.74 -8.21 1.18
N LYS A 148 8.00 -7.11 1.39
CA LYS A 148 8.60 -5.81 1.68
C LYS A 148 7.66 -4.91 2.46
N ALA A 149 8.20 -4.11 3.37
CA ALA A 149 7.46 -3.05 4.03
C ALA A 149 8.16 -1.70 3.82
N PHE A 150 7.40 -0.66 3.54
CA PHE A 150 7.86 0.69 3.24
C PHE A 150 7.32 1.65 4.29
N LYS A 151 8.22 2.26 5.08
CA LYS A 151 7.85 3.33 6.00
C LYS A 151 7.64 4.61 5.21
N ILE A 152 6.45 5.18 5.34
CA ILE A 152 6.05 6.40 4.65
C ILE A 152 6.04 7.55 5.63
N GLU A 153 6.78 8.60 5.30
CA GLU A 153 6.73 9.87 6.01
C GLU A 153 6.17 10.95 5.10
N ASN A 154 5.67 12.02 5.70
CA ASN A 154 5.24 13.18 4.94
C ASN A 154 6.45 14.00 4.54
N ALA A 155 6.51 14.39 3.25
CA ALA A 155 7.52 15.32 2.78
C ALA A 155 7.47 16.61 3.61
N PRO A 156 8.63 17.18 3.98
CA PRO A 156 8.67 18.44 4.71
C PRO A 156 7.92 19.52 3.92
N ALA A 157 7.20 20.38 4.64
CA ALA A 157 6.52 21.51 4.02
C ALA A 157 7.55 22.34 3.24
N PRO A 158 7.23 22.80 2.01
CA PRO A 158 8.15 23.65 1.26
C PRO A 158 8.48 24.89 2.09
N ILE A 159 9.78 25.17 2.23
CA ILE A 159 10.26 26.38 2.90
C ILE A 159 9.76 27.56 2.06
N LYS A 160 8.89 28.38 2.64
CA LYS A 160 8.45 29.63 1.99
C LYS A 160 9.69 30.50 1.76
N GLN A 161 10.00 30.78 0.50
CA GLN A 161 10.99 31.80 0.12
C GLN A 161 10.40 33.19 0.32
#